data_AF-A0A7X8T8I6-F1
#
_entry.id   AF-A0A7X8T8I6-F1
#
_cell.length_a   1.000
_cell.length_b   1.000
_cell.length_c   1.000
_cell.angle_alpha   90.00
_cell.angle_beta   90.00
_cell.angle_gamma   90.00
#
_symmetry.space_group_name_H-M   'P 1'
#
loop_
_entity.id
_entity.type
_entity.pdbx_description
1 polymer ?
#
loop_
_entity_poly.entity_id
_entity_poly.type
_entity_poly.pdbx_seq_one_letter_code
_entity_poly.pdbx_strand_id
1 'polypeptide(L)'
;MQRLNSAIPWPDVPNAGGHTQWLKNDKTDEAIILVVIHSAAERDALEVIMTIVHEAVHVWQFLCDHIGESKPGIEMEAYGIENISRSLIEAYCKTQGKGRKWL
;
A
#
# COMPACT_ATOMS: atom_id res chain seq x y z
N MET A 1 -5.00 -8.58 -19.36
CA MET A 1 -4.94 -7.72 -18.16
C MET A 1 -6.24 -6.94 -18.10
N GLN A 2 -7.17 -7.33 -17.24
CA GLN A 2 -8.44 -6.61 -17.06
C GLN A 2 -8.12 -5.29 -16.36
N ARG A 3 -8.38 -4.18 -17.05
CA ARG A 3 -8.32 -2.85 -16.45
C ARG A 3 -9.55 -2.72 -15.57
N LEU A 4 -9.37 -2.41 -14.29
CA LEU A 4 -10.45 -1.81 -13.51
C LEU A 4 -10.93 -0.60 -14.33
N ASN A 5 -12.23 -0.37 -14.44
CA ASN A 5 -12.80 0.72 -15.26
C ASN A 5 -12.58 2.09 -14.59
N SER A 6 -11.32 2.35 -14.21
CA SER A 6 -10.83 3.56 -13.57
C SER A 6 -10.27 4.48 -14.64
N ALA A 7 -10.65 5.76 -14.57
CA ALA A 7 -10.08 6.81 -15.40
C ALA A 7 -8.63 7.15 -15.00
N ILE A 8 -8.16 6.67 -13.85
CA ILE A 8 -6.82 6.95 -13.35
C ILE A 8 -5.83 6.03 -14.08
N PRO A 9 -4.81 6.56 -14.77
CA PRO A 9 -3.80 5.74 -15.42
C PRO A 9 -3.14 4.80 -14.41
N TRP A 10 -2.76 3.61 -14.87
CA TRP A 10 -1.94 2.71 -14.06
C TRP A 10 -0.65 3.45 -13.70
N PRO A 11 -0.19 3.39 -12.43
CA PRO A 11 0.99 4.11 -12.00
C PRO A 11 2.21 3.57 -12.73
N ASP A 12 2.67 4.30 -13.75
CA ASP A 12 4.00 4.19 -14.32
C ASP A 12 4.83 5.31 -13.71
N VAL A 13 5.27 5.12 -12.46
CA VAL A 13 6.17 6.05 -11.78
C VAL A 13 7.59 5.53 -11.97
N PRO A 14 8.40 6.12 -12.88
CA PRO A 14 9.76 5.66 -13.12
C PRO A 14 10.57 5.75 -11.82
N ASN A 15 11.38 4.72 -11.55
CA ASN A 15 12.25 4.62 -10.37
C ASN A 15 11.56 4.51 -8.99
N ALA A 16 10.24 4.26 -8.94
CA ALA A 16 9.57 3.98 -7.67
C ALA A 16 9.73 2.51 -7.25
N GLY A 17 9.98 2.27 -5.96
CA GLY A 17 10.03 0.93 -5.39
C GLY A 17 8.67 0.27 -5.16
N GLY A 18 7.67 1.12 -4.95
CA GLY A 18 6.27 0.77 -4.79
C GLY A 18 5.40 1.99 -5.09
N HIS A 19 4.09 1.81 -5.03
CA HIS A 19 3.12 2.86 -5.25
C HIS A 19 1.79 2.54 -4.57
N THR A 20 1.16 3.55 -3.97
CA THR A 20 -0.17 3.47 -3.40
C THR A 20 -1.15 4.32 -4.20
N GLN A 21 -2.22 3.69 -4.68
CA GLN A 21 -3.29 4.32 -5.44
C GLN A 21 -4.64 4.11 -4.74
N TRP A 22 -5.41 5.17 -4.59
CA TRP A 22 -6.77 5.10 -4.09
C TRP A 22 -7.76 5.25 -5.25
N LEU A 23 -8.75 4.35 -5.29
CA LEU A 23 -9.88 4.37 -6.21
C LEU A 23 -11.18 4.53 -5.40
N LYS A 24 -12.03 5.50 -5.75
CA LYS A 24 -13.33 5.74 -5.13
C LYS A 24 -14.46 5.47 -6.11
N ASN A 25 -15.57 4.91 -5.63
CA ASN A 25 -16.80 4.83 -6.39
C ASN A 25 -17.66 6.07 -6.10
N ASP A 26 -17.80 6.95 -7.09
CA ASP A 26 -18.56 8.21 -6.96
C ASP A 26 -20.05 8.02 -6.64
N LYS A 27 -20.61 6.81 -6.84
CA LYS A 27 -22.02 6.52 -6.56
C LYS A 27 -22.27 5.91 -5.19
N THR A 28 -21.36 5.05 -4.72
CA THR A 28 -21.54 4.28 -3.47
C THR A 28 -20.68 4.80 -2.33
N ASP A 29 -19.77 5.73 -2.62
CA ASP A 29 -18.72 6.22 -1.71
C ASP A 29 -17.67 5.17 -1.32
N GLU A 30 -17.84 3.90 -1.71
CA GLU A 30 -16.88 2.83 -1.43
C GLU A 30 -15.51 3.13 -2.03
N ALA A 31 -14.45 2.83 -1.28
CA ALA A 31 -13.07 3.05 -1.69
C ALA A 31 -12.26 1.75 -1.65
N ILE A 32 -11.32 1.63 -2.60
CA ILE A 32 -10.28 0.60 -2.63
C ILE A 32 -8.93 1.31 -2.63
N ILE A 33 -8.00 0.83 -1.82
CA ILE A 33 -6.60 1.26 -1.86
C ILE A 33 -5.77 0.10 -2.41
N LEU A 34 -5.02 0.38 -3.47
CA LEU A 34 -4.12 -0.54 -4.15
C LEU A 34 -2.69 -0.18 -3.77
N VAL A 35 -1.98 -1.12 -3.15
CA VAL A 35 -0.55 -1.03 -2.91
C VAL A 35 0.16 -1.94 -3.90
N VAL A 36 1.07 -1.36 -4.69
CA VAL A 36 1.86 -2.06 -5.70
C VAL A 36 3.31 -2.07 -5.25
N ILE A 37 3.92 -3.24 -5.21
CA ILE A 37 5.37 -3.38 -5.01
C ILE A 37 5.97 -3.78 -6.34
N HIS A 38 6.88 -2.97 -6.88
CA HIS A 38 7.47 -3.23 -8.19
C HIS A 38 8.45 -4.41 -8.12
N SER A 39 8.40 -5.28 -9.12
CA SER A 39 9.31 -6.44 -9.24
C SER A 39 10.72 -6.07 -9.69
N ALA A 40 11.00 -4.78 -9.88
CA ALA A 40 12.25 -4.30 -10.43
C ALA A 40 13.42 -4.54 -9.45
N ALA A 41 14.29 -5.47 -9.85
CA ALA A 41 15.56 -5.87 -9.25
C ALA A 41 15.50 -6.64 -7.92
N GLU A 42 16.57 -7.40 -7.67
CA GLU A 42 16.85 -8.14 -6.44
C GLU A 42 16.95 -7.17 -5.26
N ARG A 43 15.80 -6.85 -4.67
CA ARG A 43 15.75 -6.08 -3.42
C ARG A 43 16.00 -7.01 -2.24
N ASP A 44 16.88 -6.58 -1.35
CA ASP A 44 17.00 -7.16 -0.03
C ASP A 44 15.64 -7.04 0.71
N ALA A 45 15.37 -8.00 1.60
CA ALA A 45 14.17 -8.02 2.43
C ALA A 45 13.95 -6.69 3.15
N LEU A 46 15.02 -6.06 3.65
CA LEU A 46 14.93 -4.76 4.32
C LEU A 46 14.38 -3.67 3.38
N GLU A 47 14.86 -3.58 2.14
CA GLU A 47 14.41 -2.55 1.19
C GLU A 47 12.92 -2.71 0.84
N VAL A 48 12.47 -3.95 0.70
CA VAL A 48 11.05 -4.23 0.46
C VAL A 48 10.21 -3.88 1.69
N ILE A 49 10.65 -4.26 2.89
CA ILE A 49 9.95 -3.90 4.13
C ILE A 49 9.85 -2.38 4.26
N MET A 50 10.95 -1.66 4.04
CA MET A 50 10.97 -0.19 4.08
C MET A 50 10.04 0.43 3.04
N THR A 51 9.97 -0.15 1.83
CA THR A 51 9.01 0.27 0.80
C THR A 51 7.57 0.03 1.28
N ILE A 52 7.26 -1.14 1.84
CA ILE A 52 5.92 -1.45 2.34
C ILE A 52 5.52 -0.50 3.47
N VAL A 53 6.42 -0.21 4.41
CA VAL A 53 6.17 0.73 5.51
C VAL A 53 5.91 2.14 4.95
N HIS A 54 6.65 2.58 3.94
CA HIS A 54 6.41 3.86 3.26
C HIS A 54 5.00 3.91 2.65
N GLU A 55 4.63 2.89 1.87
CA GLU A 55 3.31 2.80 1.27
C GLU A 55 2.19 2.70 2.32
N ALA A 56 2.42 2.04 3.46
CA ALA A 56 1.46 1.97 4.56
C ALA A 56 1.10 3.34 5.14
N VAL A 57 2.05 4.30 5.15
CA VAL A 57 1.78 5.68 5.55
C VAL A 57 0.78 6.33 4.58
N HIS A 58 0.92 6.10 3.27
CA HIS A 58 -0.03 6.62 2.29
C HIS A 58 -1.41 5.99 2.43
N VAL A 59 -1.49 4.68 2.69
CA VAL A 59 -2.77 4.01 3.00
C VAL A 59 -3.44 4.65 4.21
N TRP A 60 -2.67 4.92 5.29
CA TRP A 60 -3.19 5.57 6.48
C TRP A 60 -3.74 6.97 6.18
N GLN A 61 -2.98 7.79 5.44
CA GLN A 61 -3.39 9.13 5.03
C GLN A 61 -4.69 9.11 4.21
N PHE A 62 -4.81 8.19 3.26
CA PHE A 62 -6.04 8.03 2.46
C PHE A 62 -7.21 7.51 3.29
N LEU A 63 -6.98 6.61 4.24
CA LEU A 63 -8.01 6.14 5.15
C LEU A 63 -8.55 7.29 6.01
N CYS A 64 -7.65 8.09 6.61
CA CYS A 64 -8.01 9.26 7.39
C CYS A 64 -8.84 10.26 6.57
N ASP A 65 -8.37 10.62 5.37
CA ASP A 65 -9.10 11.51 4.46
C ASP A 65 -10.48 10.95 4.10
N HIS A 66 -10.55 9.65 3.78
CA HIS A 66 -11.80 8.98 3.40
C HIS A 66 -12.86 8.99 4.52
N ILE A 67 -12.45 8.83 5.78
CA ILE A 67 -13.36 8.85 6.94
C ILE A 67 -13.57 10.26 7.53
N GLY A 68 -12.95 11.29 6.95
CA GLY A 68 -13.01 12.66 7.44
C GLY A 68 -12.20 12.93 8.72
N GLU A 69 -11.23 12.06 9.04
CA GLU A 69 -10.30 12.25 10.16
C GLU A 69 -9.13 13.14 9.72
N SER A 70 -8.98 14.30 10.37
CA SER A 70 -7.97 15.31 10.01
C SER A 70 -6.87 15.49 11.06
N LYS A 71 -7.07 14.95 12.26
CA LYS A 71 -6.12 15.02 13.38
C LYS A 71 -6.17 13.70 14.17
N PRO A 72 -5.70 12.59 13.57
CA PRO A 72 -5.62 11.32 14.29
C PRO A 72 -4.78 11.48 15.56
N GLY A 73 -5.15 10.77 16.62
CA GLY A 73 -4.33 10.69 17.82
C GLY A 73 -2.99 10.03 17.52
N ILE A 74 -1.93 10.41 18.25
CA ILE A 74 -0.57 9.90 18.01
C ILE A 74 -0.48 8.36 18.09
N GLU A 75 -1.20 7.75 19.04
CA GLU A 75 -1.26 6.29 19.19
C GLU A 75 -2.09 5.65 18.09
N MET A 76 -3.18 6.30 17.68
CA MET A 76 -4.04 5.81 16.59
C MET A 76 -3.27 5.77 15.28
N GLU A 77 -2.48 6.79 14.99
CA GLU A 77 -1.59 6.83 13.82
C GLU A 77 -0.50 5.76 13.92
N ALA A 78 0.18 5.64 15.07
CA ALA A 78 1.24 4.65 15.27
C ALA A 78 0.71 3.22 15.06
N TYR A 79 -0.37 2.84 15.74
CA TYR A 79 -0.97 1.52 15.61
C TYR A 79 -1.62 1.29 14.24
N GLY A 80 -2.19 2.34 13.64
CA GLY A 80 -2.76 2.29 12.30
C GLY A 80 -1.73 1.90 11.26
N ILE A 81 -0.60 2.62 11.22
CA ILE A 81 0.50 2.35 10.31
C ILE A 81 1.15 0.99 10.61
N GLU A 82 1.32 0.61 11.89
CA GLU A 82 1.85 -0.71 12.26
C GLU A 82 0.97 -1.83 11.70
N ASN A 83 -0.34 -1.75 11.90
CA ASN A 83 -1.27 -2.79 11.50
C ASN A 83 -1.40 -2.92 9.98
N ILE A 84 -1.41 -1.79 9.26
CA ILE A 84 -1.37 -1.77 7.79
C ILE A 84 -0.07 -2.39 7.29
N SER A 85 1.08 -1.98 7.84
CA SER A 85 2.40 -2.50 7.47
C SER A 85 2.47 -4.02 7.65
N ARG A 86 2.06 -4.53 8.82
CA ARG A 86 2.01 -5.97 9.11
C ARG A 86 1.18 -6.72 8.08
N SER A 87 -0.04 -6.23 7.81
CA SER A 87 -0.96 -6.85 6.84
C SER A 87 -0.37 -6.90 5.43
N LEU A 88 0.28 -5.82 4.99
CA LEU A 88 0.91 -5.75 3.67
C LEU A 88 2.15 -6.66 3.57
N ILE A 89 2.99 -6.73 4.61
CA ILE A 89 4.13 -7.65 4.68
C ILE A 89 3.65 -9.10 4.59
N GLU A 90 2.61 -9.47 5.36
CA GLU A 90 2.04 -10.81 5.31
C GLU A 90 1.46 -11.15 3.93
N ALA A 91 0.78 -10.20 3.28
CA ALA A 91 0.25 -10.38 1.93
C ALA A 91 1.37 -10.54 0.89
N TYR A 92 2.43 -9.73 1.00
CA TYR A 92 3.61 -9.85 0.16
C TYR A 92 4.30 -11.22 0.34
N CYS A 93 4.52 -11.65 1.59
CA CYS A 93 5.08 -12.96 1.90
C CYS A 93 4.20 -14.11 1.38
N LYS A 94 2.87 -14.03 1.45
CA LYS A 94 1.96 -15.06 0.92
C LYS A 94 2.03 -15.18 -0.61
N THR A 95 2.28 -14.06 -1.31
CA THR A 95 2.25 -14.01 -2.79
C THR A 95 3.63 -14.23 -3.43
N GLN A 96 4.70 -13.83 -2.76
CA GLN A 96 6.08 -13.97 -3.24
C GLN A 96 6.86 -15.10 -2.52
N GLY A 97 6.32 -15.65 -1.43
CA GLY A 97 7.00 -16.59 -0.52
C GLY A 97 6.90 -18.07 -0.88
N LYS A 98 7.18 -18.43 -2.13
CA LYS A 98 7.70 -19.78 -2.43
C LYS A 98 9.19 -19.68 -2.72
N GLY A 99 10.02 -19.76 -1.67
CA GLY A 99 11.44 -20.09 -1.80
C GLY A 99 12.48 -19.04 -1.38
N ARG A 100 12.08 -17.84 -0.93
CA ARG A 100 13.02 -16.89 -0.34
C ARG A 100 12.94 -17.01 1.19
N LYS A 101 14.07 -17.30 1.85
CA LYS A 101 14.18 -17.10 3.31
C LYS A 101 14.11 -15.60 3.56
N TRP A 102 13.04 -15.16 4.18
CA TRP A 102 12.86 -13.79 4.63
C TRP A 102 13.27 -13.76 6.11
N LEU A 103 14.46 -13.20 6.35
CA LEU A 103 15.24 -13.20 7.60
C LEU A 103 15.80 -14.57 8.01
#